data_AF-A0A1Z9H2V5-F1
#
_entry.id   AF-A0A1Z9H2V5-F1
#
_cell.length_a   1.000
_cell.length_b   1.000
_cell.length_c   1.000
_cell.angle_alpha   90.00
_cell.angle_beta   90.00
_cell.angle_gamma   90.00
#
_symmetry.space_group_name_H-M   'P 1'
#
loop_
_entity.id
_entity.type
_entity.pdbx_description
1 polymer ?
#
loop_
_entity_poly.entity_id
_entity_poly.type
_entity_poly.pdbx_seq_one_letter_code
_entity_poly.pdbx_strand_id
1 'polypeptide(L)' 'MSNIRKISIGSDYKNDAMHYSIGQEVYGGHTICDILNNEQNGEYSIYIKKNNEVLPWKRFNNQMAIAVEYDLKY' A
#
# COMPACT_ATOMS: atom_id res chain seq x y z
N MET A 1 -8.73 4.74 12.37
CA MET A 1 -7.82 3.85 11.60
C MET A 1 -8.57 3.42 10.36
N SER A 2 -8.28 4.03 9.22
CA SER A 2 -8.91 3.65 7.96
C SER A 2 -8.13 2.47 7.37
N ASN A 3 -8.79 1.33 7.17
CA ASN A 3 -8.18 0.14 6.59
C ASN A 3 -7.97 0.36 5.10
N ILE A 4 -6.80 0.85 4.69
CA ILE A 4 -6.46 1.00 3.28
C ILE A 4 -6.34 -0.40 2.67
N ARG A 5 -7.17 -0.70 1.68
CA ARG A 5 -7.17 -1.97 0.96
C ARG A 5 -6.17 -2.00 -0.17
N LYS A 6 -5.99 -0.87 -0.87
CA LYS A 6 -5.12 -0.76 -2.03
C LYS A 6 -4.67 0.68 -2.25
N ILE A 7 -3.46 0.84 -2.78
CA ILE A 7 -2.98 2.10 -3.35
C ILE A 7 -2.52 1.88 -4.80
N SER A 8 -2.67 2.92 -5.61
CA SER A 8 -2.19 2.97 -6.99
C SER A 8 -1.28 4.19 -7.14
N ILE A 9 -0.06 3.97 -7.62
CA ILE A 9 0.98 5.00 -7.73
C ILE A 9 1.27 5.27 -9.20
N GLY A 10 0.95 6.48 -9.67
CA GLY A 10 1.12 6.88 -11.06
C GLY A 10 0.11 7.94 -11.49
N SER A 11 0.45 8.69 -12.54
CA SER A 11 -0.37 9.78 -13.08
C SER A 11 -1.71 9.30 -13.63
N ASP A 12 -1.71 8.10 -14.23
CA ASP A 12 -2.90 7.39 -14.67
C ASP A 12 -3.13 6.17 -13.76
N TYR A 13 -3.97 6.36 -12.73
CA TYR A 13 -4.27 5.32 -11.76
C TYR A 13 -4.99 4.09 -12.35
N LYS A 14 -5.39 4.08 -13.63
CA LYS A 14 -6.07 2.92 -14.26
C LYS A 14 -5.15 2.14 -15.18
N ASN A 15 -4.40 2.83 -16.04
CA ASN A 15 -3.71 2.18 -17.16
C ASN A 15 -2.19 2.08 -16.97
N ASP A 16 -1.57 3.02 -16.24
CA ASP A 16 -0.11 3.12 -16.14
C ASP A 16 0.34 3.45 -14.70
N ALA A 17 -0.26 2.74 -13.74
CA ALA A 17 0.06 2.87 -12.32
C ALA A 17 0.53 1.56 -11.71
N MET A 18 1.40 1.68 -10.71
CA MET A 18 1.81 0.57 -9.87
C MET A 18 0.75 0.32 -8.80
N HIS A 19 0.16 -0.87 -8.79
CA HIS A 19 -0.88 -1.25 -7.83
C HIS A 19 -0.32 -2.12 -6.71
N TYR A 20 -0.71 -1.78 -5.47
CA TYR A 20 -0.36 -2.53 -4.28
C TYR A 20 -1.60 -2.75 -3.44
N SER A 21 -1.95 -4.02 -3.19
CA SER A 21 -3.17 -4.39 -2.47
C SER A 21 -2.85 -5.30 -1.29
N ILE A 22 -3.60 -5.17 -0.19
CA ILE A 22 -3.55 -6.10 0.94
C ILE A 22 -3.82 -7.52 0.42
N GLY A 23 -3.02 -8.50 0.85
CA GLY A 23 -3.13 -9.89 0.42
C GLY A 23 -2.39 -10.24 -0.88
N GLN A 24 -1.82 -9.24 -1.57
CA GLN A 24 -1.01 -9.49 -2.77
C GLN A 24 0.32 -10.17 -2.40
N GLU A 25 0.64 -11.28 -3.06
CA GLU A 25 1.95 -11.93 -2.96
C GLU A 25 3.02 -11.11 -3.68
N VAL A 26 4.19 -11.01 -3.07
CA VAL A 26 5.36 -10.31 -3.59
C VAL A 26 6.61 -11.18 -3.43
N TYR A 27 7.75 -10.67 -3.90
CA TYR A 27 9.00 -11.42 -3.97
C TYR A 27 9.37 -12.16 -2.67
N GLY A 28 9.88 -13.39 -2.82
CA GLY A 28 10.35 -14.21 -1.71
C GLY A 28 9.23 -14.86 -0.87
N GLY A 29 8.00 -14.92 -1.39
CA GLY A 29 6.85 -15.52 -0.72
C GLY A 29 6.32 -14.67 0.43
N HIS A 30 6.49 -13.35 0.35
CA HIS A 30 5.89 -12.41 1.29
C HIS A 30 4.54 -11.95 0.76
N THR A 31 3.68 -11.49 1.65
CA THR A 31 2.37 -10.93 1.29
C THR A 31 2.26 -9.52 1.84
N ILE A 32 1.71 -8.59 1.07
CA ILE A 32 1.38 -7.25 1.58
C ILE A 32 0.35 -7.40 2.70
N CYS A 33 0.73 -6.98 3.91
CA CYS A 33 -0.12 -7.14 5.10
C CYS A 33 -0.77 -5.84 5.54
N ASP A 34 -0.09 -4.71 5.36
CA ASP A 34 -0.57 -3.40 5.77
C ASP A 34 -0.14 -2.31 4.80
N ILE A 35 -1.01 -1.32 4.64
CA ILE A 35 -0.74 -0.07 3.95
C ILE A 35 -1.14 1.05 4.91
N LEU A 36 -0.18 1.83 5.36
CA LEU A 36 -0.37 2.87 6.36
C LEU A 36 -0.17 4.24 5.72
N ASN A 37 -1.10 5.15 5.98
CA ASN A 37 -0.93 6.56 5.67
C ASN A 37 -0.38 7.29 6.90
N ASN A 38 0.63 8.13 6.70
CA ASN A 38 1.05 9.12 7.66
C ASN A 38 0.38 10.45 7.32
N GLU A 39 -0.67 10.78 8.05
CA GLU A 39 -1.50 11.97 7.80
C GLU A 39 -0.72 13.29 7.96
N GLN A 40 0.38 13.29 8.71
CA GLN A 40 1.16 14.52 8.95
C GLN A 40 1.99 14.94 7.73
N ASN A 41 2.49 13.98 6.96
CA ASN A 41 3.35 14.25 5.81
C ASN A 41 2.79 13.71 4.49
N GLY A 42 1.63 13.05 4.52
CA GLY A 42 0.98 12.48 3.34
C GLY A 42 1.72 11.28 2.74
N GLU A 43 2.62 10.65 3.49
CA GLU A 43 3.36 9.46 3.03
C GLU A 43 2.52 8.19 3.17
N TYR A 44 2.75 7.23 2.27
CA TYR A 44 2.20 5.88 2.37
C TYR A 44 3.33 4.86 2.53
N SER A 45 3.23 4.01 3.54
CA SER A 45 4.18 2.93 3.79
C SER A 45 3.49 1.58 3.60
N ILE A 46 4.14 0.68 2.88
CA ILE A 46 3.68 -0.69 2.62
C ILE A 46 4.53 -1.66 3.43
N TYR A 47 3.87 -2.54 4.15
CA TYR A 47 4.47 -3.60 4.94
C TYR A 47 4.17 -4.94 4.32
N ILE A 48 5.14 -5.84 4.38
CA ILE A 48 5.02 -7.21 3.91
C ILE A 48 5.25 -8.16 5.08
N LYS A 49 4.56 -9.29 5.05
CA LYS A 49 4.72 -10.34 6.04
C LYS A 49 5.13 -11.66 5.39
N LYS A 50 5.90 -12.45 6.13
CA LYS A 50 6.13 -13.86 5.86
C LYS A 50 6.23 -14.59 7.18
N ASN A 51 5.48 -15.69 7.31
CA ASN A 51 5.29 -16.37 8.58
C ASN A 51 4.78 -15.39 9.67
N ASN A 52 5.55 -15.17 10.73
CA ASN A 52 5.23 -14.26 11.84
C ASN A 52 6.06 -12.97 11.83
N GLU A 53 6.79 -12.69 10.75
CA GLU A 53 7.64 -11.51 10.64
C GLU A 53 7.01 -10.47 9.72
N VAL A 54 6.99 -9.22 10.16
CA VAL A 54 6.48 -8.06 9.42
C VAL A 54 7.62 -7.08 9.18
N LEU A 55 7.82 -6.68 7.93
CA LEU A 55 8.92 -5.81 7.51
C LEU A 55 8.39 -4.63 6.70
N PRO A 56 8.97 -3.42 6.86
CA PRO A 56 8.71 -2.31 5.95
C PRO A 56 9.31 -2.63 4.58
N TRP A 57 8.53 -2.42 3.51
CA TRP A 57 8.96 -2.77 2.16
C TRP A 57 9.13 -1.57 1.24
N LYS A 58 8.10 -0.74 1.11
CA LYS A 58 8.11 0.44 0.23
C LYS A 58 7.51 1.64 0.94
N ARG A 59 8.01 2.83 0.61
CA ARG A 59 7.45 4.11 1.05
C ARG A 59 7.28 5.03 -0.15
N PHE A 60 6.16 5.72 -0.20
CA PHE A 60 5.81 6.70 -1.22
C PHE A 60 5.52 8.03 -0.53
N ASN A 61 6.07 9.13 -1.05
CA ASN A 61 5.86 10.47 -0.52
C ASN A 61 4.67 11.19 -1.18
N ASN A 62 4.30 12.33 -0.62
CA ASN A 62 3.17 13.14 -1.07
C ASN A 62 3.39 13.87 -2.41
N GLN A 63 4.59 13.77 -3.01
CA GLN A 63 4.87 14.38 -4.31
C GLN A 63 4.41 13.50 -5.47
N MET A 64 4.08 12.22 -5.19
CA MET A 64 3.57 11.29 -6.19
C MET A 64 2.04 11.37 -6.32
N ALA A 65 1.54 11.06 -7.52
CA ALA A 65 0.12 10.82 -7.74
C ALA A 65 -0.27 9.47 -7.12
N ILE A 66 -1.09 9.51 -6.07
CA ILE A 66 -1.50 8.33 -5.30
C ILE A 66 -3.02 8.29 -5.22
N ALA A 67 -3.63 7.21 -5.70
CA ALA A 67 -5.04 6.89 -5.49
C ALA A 67 -5.18 5.83 -4.40
N VAL A 68 -6.11 6.03 -3.46
CA VAL A 68 -6.33 5.16 -2.30
C VAL A 68 -7.70 4.52 -2.38
N GLU A 69 -7.77 3.21 -2.15
CA GLU A 69 -9.01 2.45 -1.98
C GLU A 69 -9.09 1.92 -0.56
N TYR A 70 -10.16 2.26 0.16
CA TYR A 70 -10.41 1.79 1.52
C TYR A 70 -11.22 0.48 1.52
N ASP A 71 -11.07 -0.32 2.57
CA ASP A 71 -11.96 -1.44 2.83
C ASP A 71 -13.37 -0.90 3.12
N LEU A 72 -14.38 -1.54 2.53
CA LEU A 72 -15.79 -1.16 2.65
C LEU A 72 -16.52 -1.98 3.72
N LYS A 73 -15.79 -2.86 4.43
CA LYS A 73 -16.34 -3.61 5.57
C LYS A 73 -16.70 -2.64 6.69
N TYR A 74 -18.01 -2.53 6.93
CA TYR A 74 -18.65 -1.78 8.01
C TYR A 74 -18.94 -2.70 9.19
#